data_AF-A0A3C1A2L9-F1
#
_entry.id   AF-A0A3C1A2L9-F1
#
_cell.length_a   1.000
_cell.length_b   1.000
_cell.length_c   1.000
_cell.angle_alpha   90.00
_cell.angle_beta   90.00
_cell.angle_gamma   90.00
#
_symmetry.space_group_name_H-M   'P 1'
#
loop_
_entity.id
_entity.type
_entity.pdbx_description
1 polymer ?
#
loop_
_entity_poly.entity_id
_entity_poly.type
_entity_poly.pdbx_seq_one_letter_code
_entity_poly.pdbx_strand_id
1 'polypeptide(L)'
;EAPTPEEVPDWLERLAPPPMEEVGEEVAPPTPPEEVPDWLRELKELPEEVVEEAEWEKAPPLAEEEVELAEALPAQPIEEEVAIEEAPPTIEGHLARLAAEPQDHQARLGLARAYLAQGERDQALTHYRTIIHSEATLIGEVIEDLEAAAQEAPEHLPTQQLLGDAYMKGGRLQEALEKYRWLRERLKI
;
A
#
# COMPACT_ATOMS: atom_id res chain seq x y z
N GLU A 1 -57.41 -9.77 9.91
CA GLU A 1 -56.73 -10.45 8.80
C GLU A 1 -55.25 -10.14 8.87
N ALA A 2 -54.42 -11.18 8.92
CA ALA A 2 -52.98 -11.08 8.76
C ALA A 2 -52.62 -11.76 7.43
N PRO A 3 -51.80 -11.14 6.56
CA PRO A 3 -51.34 -11.78 5.33
C PRO A 3 -50.14 -12.72 5.62
N THR A 4 -50.12 -13.83 4.89
CA THR A 4 -49.24 -15.00 5.02
C THR A 4 -47.79 -14.74 4.59
N PRO A 5 -46.79 -15.45 5.15
CA PRO A 5 -45.39 -15.39 4.74
C PRO A 5 -45.07 -16.55 3.80
N GLU A 6 -44.78 -16.31 2.52
CA GLU A 6 -44.01 -17.19 1.62
C GLU A 6 -44.15 -16.71 0.17
N GLU A 7 -43.45 -15.64 -0.19
CA GLU A 7 -43.03 -15.43 -1.58
C GLU A 7 -41.57 -15.00 -1.51
N VAL A 8 -40.69 -15.99 -1.61
CA VAL A 8 -39.26 -15.74 -1.80
C VAL A 8 -39.11 -15.05 -3.15
N PRO A 9 -38.53 -13.85 -3.23
CA PRO A 9 -38.47 -13.11 -4.49
C PRO A 9 -37.61 -13.82 -5.55
N ASP A 10 -38.04 -13.77 -6.81
CA ASP A 10 -37.36 -14.36 -7.99
C ASP A 10 -35.85 -14.07 -8.10
N TRP A 11 -35.38 -12.96 -7.52
CA TRP A 11 -33.96 -12.62 -7.53
C TRP A 11 -33.11 -13.54 -6.63
N LEU A 12 -33.72 -14.17 -5.61
CA LEU A 12 -33.03 -15.06 -4.67
C LEU A 12 -32.84 -16.47 -5.27
N GLU A 13 -33.78 -16.95 -6.11
CA GLU A 13 -33.62 -18.22 -6.84
C GLU A 13 -32.51 -18.14 -7.88
N ARG A 14 -32.30 -16.95 -8.46
CA ARG A 14 -31.25 -16.70 -9.45
C ARG A 14 -29.83 -16.77 -8.89
N LEU A 15 -29.69 -16.68 -7.56
CA LEU A 15 -28.43 -16.78 -6.81
C LEU A 15 -28.20 -18.19 -6.24
N ALA A 16 -29.17 -19.11 -6.38
CA ALA A 16 -28.98 -20.48 -5.93
C ALA A 16 -27.90 -21.14 -6.82
N PRO A 17 -26.79 -21.62 -6.24
CA PRO A 17 -25.82 -22.40 -7.00
C PRO A 17 -26.51 -23.67 -7.54
N PRO A 18 -26.16 -24.15 -8.74
CA PRO A 18 -26.72 -25.41 -9.24
C PRO A 18 -26.43 -26.53 -8.23
N PRO A 19 -27.35 -27.49 -8.05
CA PRO A 19 -27.10 -28.64 -7.20
C PRO A 19 -25.85 -29.34 -7.70
N MET A 20 -24.86 -29.51 -6.81
CA MET A 20 -23.61 -30.24 -7.05
C MET A 20 -23.95 -31.61 -7.67
N GLU A 21 -23.74 -31.75 -8.98
CA GLU A 21 -23.52 -33.04 -9.58
C GLU A 21 -22.18 -33.55 -9.05
N GLU A 22 -22.23 -34.65 -8.30
CA GLU A 22 -21.05 -35.43 -7.97
C GLU A 22 -20.39 -35.92 -9.26
N VAL A 23 -19.39 -35.19 -9.72
CA VAL A 23 -18.40 -35.71 -10.66
C VAL A 23 -17.16 -36.03 -9.83
N GLY A 24 -17.08 -37.30 -9.44
CA GLY A 24 -15.81 -37.88 -9.05
C GLY A 24 -14.87 -37.84 -10.25
N GLU A 25 -13.87 -36.98 -10.20
CA GLU A 25 -12.71 -37.10 -11.07
C GLU A 25 -11.43 -36.77 -10.29
N GLU A 26 -10.56 -37.75 -10.31
CA GLU A 26 -9.27 -37.88 -9.67
C GLU A 26 -8.31 -36.82 -10.24
N VAL A 27 -8.13 -35.69 -9.56
CA VAL A 27 -7.10 -34.72 -9.96
C VAL A 27 -5.75 -35.17 -9.40
N ALA A 28 -4.98 -35.84 -10.26
CA ALA A 28 -3.57 -36.15 -10.08
C ALA A 28 -2.76 -34.93 -9.59
N PRO A 29 -1.66 -35.12 -8.83
CA PRO A 29 -0.87 -34.01 -8.30
C PRO A 29 -0.30 -33.15 -9.43
N PRO A 30 -0.18 -31.82 -9.26
CA PRO A 30 0.46 -30.97 -10.25
C PRO A 30 1.94 -31.34 -10.34
N THR A 31 2.36 -31.89 -11.47
CA THR A 31 3.75 -31.93 -11.89
C THR A 31 4.28 -30.50 -11.98
N PRO A 32 5.44 -30.16 -11.37
CA PRO A 32 6.04 -28.85 -11.55
C PRO A 32 6.43 -28.67 -13.03
N PRO A 33 6.19 -27.51 -13.66
CA PRO A 33 6.80 -27.22 -14.95
C PRO A 33 8.32 -27.14 -14.76
N GLU A 34 9.01 -28.13 -15.32
CA GLU A 34 10.46 -28.33 -15.26
C GLU A 34 11.23 -27.44 -16.27
N GLU A 35 10.74 -26.23 -16.54
CA GLU A 35 11.40 -25.31 -17.46
C GLU A 35 11.59 -23.96 -16.77
N VAL A 36 12.75 -23.85 -16.13
CA VAL A 36 13.30 -22.58 -15.69
C VAL A 36 13.32 -21.64 -16.90
N PRO A 37 12.61 -20.50 -16.86
CA PRO A 37 12.56 -19.58 -17.99
C PRO A 37 13.96 -19.10 -18.40
N ASP A 38 14.20 -18.94 -19.70
CA ASP A 38 15.54 -18.61 -20.22
C ASP A 38 16.12 -17.31 -19.66
N TRP A 39 15.30 -16.37 -19.21
CA TRP A 39 15.75 -15.16 -18.52
C TRP A 39 16.46 -15.45 -17.18
N LEU A 40 16.13 -16.56 -16.50
CA LEU A 40 16.77 -16.95 -15.24
C LEU A 40 18.14 -17.62 -15.46
N ARG A 41 18.42 -18.11 -16.68
CA ARG A 41 19.74 -18.64 -17.06
C ARG A 41 20.72 -17.50 -17.35
N GLU A 42 20.24 -16.41 -17.92
CA GLU A 42 21.05 -15.24 -18.30
C GLU A 42 21.63 -14.49 -17.08
N LEU A 43 20.97 -14.55 -15.91
CA LEU A 43 21.49 -13.96 -14.68
C LEU A 43 22.67 -14.72 -14.04
N LYS A 44 22.91 -15.98 -14.44
CA LYS A 44 23.97 -16.82 -13.86
C LYS A 44 25.34 -16.57 -14.50
N GLU A 45 25.39 -15.88 -15.63
CA GLU A 45 26.62 -15.63 -16.39
C GLU A 45 27.02 -14.15 -16.42
N LEU A 46 26.89 -13.44 -15.30
CA LEU A 46 27.62 -12.18 -15.13
C LEU A 46 29.07 -12.50 -14.70
N PRO A 47 30.09 -12.10 -15.49
CA PRO A 47 31.48 -12.25 -15.08
C PRO A 47 31.77 -11.38 -13.85
N GLU A 48 32.44 -11.99 -12.87
CA GLU A 48 32.72 -11.52 -11.52
C GLU A 48 33.80 -10.40 -11.45
N GLU A 49 33.99 -9.60 -12.50
CA GLU A 49 35.14 -8.70 -12.59
C GLU A 49 34.80 -7.35 -13.23
N VAL A 50 34.29 -6.41 -12.41
CA VAL A 50 34.76 -5.00 -12.38
C VAL A 50 34.53 -4.48 -10.96
N VAL A 51 35.52 -4.72 -10.09
CA VAL A 51 35.81 -3.80 -8.99
C VAL A 51 36.48 -2.60 -9.65
N GLU A 52 35.85 -1.42 -9.63
CA GLU A 52 36.60 -0.18 -9.71
C GLU A 52 35.94 0.88 -8.82
N GLU A 53 36.72 1.26 -7.82
CA GLU A 53 36.44 2.21 -6.77
C GLU A 53 36.21 3.60 -7.38
N ALA A 54 35.00 4.14 -7.26
CA ALA A 54 34.76 5.55 -7.50
C ALA A 54 35.03 6.34 -6.21
N GLU A 55 36.31 6.47 -5.86
CA GLU A 55 36.81 7.58 -5.05
C GLU A 55 36.51 8.89 -5.80
N TRP A 56 35.44 9.58 -5.43
CA TRP A 56 35.30 10.98 -5.80
C TRP A 56 35.91 11.84 -4.70
N GLU A 57 37.10 12.33 -5.02
CA GLU A 57 37.87 13.31 -4.27
C GLU A 57 37.05 14.57 -3.95
N LYS A 58 37.42 15.18 -2.81
CA LYS A 58 36.90 16.43 -2.27
C LYS A 58 36.87 17.57 -3.30
N ALA A 59 35.69 18.13 -3.51
CA ALA A 59 35.52 19.42 -4.19
C ALA A 59 35.89 20.61 -3.26
N PRO A 60 36.50 21.69 -3.80
CA PRO A 60 37.10 22.81 -3.05
C PRO A 60 36.08 23.79 -2.43
N PRO A 61 36.48 24.62 -1.45
CA PRO A 61 35.58 25.57 -0.79
C PRO A 61 35.15 26.67 -1.75
N LEU A 62 33.83 26.83 -1.89
CA LEU A 62 33.19 27.89 -2.65
C LEU A 62 33.58 29.24 -2.01
N ALA A 63 34.27 30.06 -2.80
CA ALA A 63 34.65 31.41 -2.44
C ALA A 63 33.41 32.25 -2.13
N GLU A 64 33.54 33.06 -1.10
CA GLU A 64 32.63 34.12 -0.67
C GLU A 64 32.43 35.11 -1.82
N GLU A 65 31.27 35.08 -2.47
CA GLU A 65 30.83 36.16 -3.35
C GLU A 65 29.79 36.99 -2.58
N GLU A 66 30.25 38.13 -2.08
CA GLU A 66 29.46 39.19 -1.49
C GLU A 66 28.39 39.64 -2.48
N VAL A 67 27.11 39.46 -2.14
CA VAL A 67 26.01 40.09 -2.87
C VAL A 67 25.53 41.28 -2.06
N GLU A 68 25.95 42.46 -2.49
CA GLU A 68 25.58 43.76 -1.94
C GLU A 68 24.06 43.99 -1.92
N LEU A 69 23.63 44.70 -0.88
CA LEU A 69 22.27 45.15 -0.64
C LEU A 69 21.76 46.14 -1.71
N ALA A 70 20.45 46.02 -1.95
CA ALA A 70 19.46 47.05 -2.30
C ALA A 70 19.26 47.40 -3.79
N GLU A 71 18.03 47.15 -4.30
CA GLU A 71 17.13 48.26 -4.64
C GLU A 71 15.68 47.79 -4.91
N ALA A 72 14.75 48.57 -4.33
CA ALA A 72 13.42 48.92 -4.84
C ALA A 72 12.44 47.80 -5.29
N LEU A 73 11.50 47.52 -4.40
CA LEU A 73 10.17 46.98 -4.70
C LEU A 73 9.38 47.91 -5.63
N PRO A 74 8.89 47.45 -6.80
CA PRO A 74 7.61 47.91 -7.31
C PRO A 74 6.50 47.01 -6.77
N ALA A 75 5.64 47.58 -5.93
CA ALA A 75 4.36 47.00 -5.55
C ALA A 75 3.48 46.90 -6.80
N GLN A 76 3.55 45.75 -7.48
CA GLN A 76 2.55 45.36 -8.47
C GLN A 76 1.23 45.12 -7.70
N PRO A 77 0.08 45.60 -8.20
CA PRO A 77 -1.20 45.16 -7.68
C PRO A 77 -1.27 43.65 -7.89
N ILE A 78 -1.32 42.92 -6.78
CA ILE A 78 -1.49 41.48 -6.74
C ILE A 78 -2.87 41.23 -7.37
N GLU A 79 -2.88 40.88 -8.64
CA GLU A 79 -4.04 40.26 -9.25
C GLU A 79 -4.34 39.03 -8.40
N GLU A 80 -5.52 39.04 -7.81
CA GLU A 80 -6.11 37.98 -7.00
C GLU A 80 -6.37 36.79 -7.93
N GLU A 81 -5.30 36.12 -8.35
CA GLU A 81 -5.36 34.75 -8.82
C GLU A 81 -5.89 33.97 -7.63
N VAL A 82 -7.14 33.54 -7.80
CA VAL A 82 -7.86 32.63 -6.93
C VAL A 82 -6.88 31.58 -6.44
N ALA A 83 -6.40 31.79 -5.22
CA ALA A 83 -5.75 30.77 -4.45
C ALA A 83 -6.78 29.66 -4.37
N ILE A 84 -6.57 28.62 -5.18
CA ILE A 84 -7.13 27.32 -4.88
C ILE A 84 -6.47 27.01 -3.55
N GLU A 85 -7.17 27.35 -2.48
CA GLU A 85 -6.87 26.90 -1.15
C GLU A 85 -6.97 25.38 -1.26
N GLU A 86 -5.85 24.74 -1.61
CA GLU A 86 -5.61 23.33 -1.41
C GLU A 86 -5.68 23.16 0.10
N ALA A 87 -6.92 23.11 0.61
CA ALA A 87 -7.20 22.67 1.95
C ALA A 87 -6.43 21.35 2.11
N PRO A 88 -5.72 21.16 3.25
CA PRO A 88 -5.02 19.91 3.48
C PRO A 88 -6.00 18.78 3.19
N PRO A 89 -5.62 17.78 2.38
CA PRO A 89 -6.60 16.87 1.82
C PRO A 89 -7.31 16.16 2.97
N THR A 90 -8.58 16.51 3.16
CA THR A 90 -9.39 15.93 4.22
C THR A 90 -9.86 14.55 3.80
N ILE A 91 -10.44 13.81 4.74
CA ILE A 91 -11.11 12.54 4.43
C ILE A 91 -12.11 12.73 3.28
N GLU A 92 -12.91 13.80 3.31
CA GLU A 92 -13.87 14.09 2.24
C GLU A 92 -13.18 14.34 0.89
N GLY A 93 -12.06 15.05 0.88
CA GLY A 93 -11.29 15.31 -0.34
C GLY A 93 -10.77 14.01 -0.98
N HIS A 94 -10.19 13.12 -0.18
CA HIS A 94 -9.73 11.82 -0.69
C HIS A 94 -10.89 10.91 -1.12
N LEU A 95 -12.02 10.92 -0.42
CA LEU A 95 -13.21 10.17 -0.80
C LEU A 95 -13.80 10.66 -2.13
N ALA A 96 -13.87 11.98 -2.34
CA ALA A 96 -14.33 12.55 -3.61
C ALA A 96 -13.43 12.12 -4.77
N ARG A 97 -12.10 12.12 -4.55
CA ARG A 97 -11.13 11.67 -5.54
C ARG A 97 -11.27 10.18 -5.85
N LEU A 98 -11.48 9.33 -4.85
CA LEU A 98 -11.76 7.90 -5.06
C LEU A 98 -13.12 7.62 -5.72
N ALA A 99 -14.11 8.48 -5.52
CA ALA A 99 -15.39 8.37 -6.22
C ALA A 99 -15.26 8.67 -7.71
N ALA A 100 -14.40 9.63 -8.09
CA ALA A 100 -14.07 9.92 -9.47
C ALA A 100 -13.14 8.84 -10.08
N GLU A 101 -12.12 8.43 -9.32
CA GLU A 101 -11.07 7.51 -9.76
C GLU A 101 -10.85 6.41 -8.70
N PRO A 102 -11.58 5.27 -8.77
CA PRO A 102 -11.51 4.22 -7.75
C PRO A 102 -10.14 3.53 -7.61
N GLN A 103 -9.32 3.60 -8.67
CA GLN A 103 -7.96 3.05 -8.73
C GLN A 103 -6.88 4.06 -8.36
N ASP A 104 -7.27 5.23 -7.84
CA ASP A 104 -6.31 6.19 -7.34
C ASP A 104 -5.74 5.72 -5.99
N HIS A 105 -4.67 4.93 -6.07
CA HIS A 105 -4.02 4.37 -4.89
C HIS A 105 -3.29 5.43 -4.05
N GLN A 106 -2.91 6.57 -4.64
CA GLN A 106 -2.33 7.72 -3.92
C GLN A 106 -3.39 8.41 -3.07
N ALA A 107 -4.57 8.67 -3.62
CA ALA A 107 -5.71 9.19 -2.87
C ALA A 107 -6.13 8.21 -1.77
N ARG A 108 -6.10 6.90 -2.05
CA ARG A 108 -6.37 5.86 -1.06
C ARG A 108 -5.36 5.85 0.08
N LEU A 109 -4.08 6.10 -0.21
CA LEU A 109 -3.03 6.19 0.79
C LEU A 109 -3.24 7.40 1.70
N GLY A 110 -3.50 8.57 1.12
CA GLY A 110 -3.84 9.77 1.88
C GLY A 110 -5.07 9.59 2.75
N LEU A 111 -6.11 8.92 2.24
CA LEU A 111 -7.30 8.57 3.01
C LEU A 111 -6.96 7.68 4.22
N ALA A 112 -6.12 6.67 4.03
CA ALA A 112 -5.69 5.77 5.11
C ALA A 112 -4.94 6.55 6.21
N ARG A 113 -4.02 7.44 5.82
CA ARG A 113 -3.28 8.32 6.74
C ARG A 113 -4.21 9.26 7.50
N ALA A 114 -5.20 9.85 6.82
CA ALA A 114 -6.19 10.70 7.45
C ALA A 114 -7.04 9.94 8.48
N TYR A 115 -7.43 8.70 8.19
CA TYR A 115 -8.12 7.83 9.15
C TYR A 115 -7.23 7.48 10.36
N LEU A 116 -5.94 7.18 10.16
CA LEU A 116 -5.02 6.96 11.28
C LEU A 116 -4.91 8.19 12.18
N ALA A 117 -4.80 9.38 11.58
CA ALA A 117 -4.68 10.63 12.33
C ALA A 117 -5.93 10.94 13.18
N GLN A 118 -7.11 10.45 12.79
CA GLN A 118 -8.35 10.57 13.57
C GLN A 118 -8.54 9.43 14.59
N GLY A 119 -7.63 8.46 14.63
CA GLY A 119 -7.75 7.26 15.48
C GLY A 119 -8.70 6.20 14.92
N GLU A 120 -9.24 6.40 13.71
CA GLU A 120 -10.11 5.47 13.00
C GLU A 120 -9.29 4.34 12.32
N ARG A 121 -8.58 3.61 13.17
CA ARG A 121 -7.52 2.70 12.76
C ARG A 121 -7.98 1.57 11.85
N ASP A 122 -9.12 0.94 12.16
CA ASP A 122 -9.64 -0.17 11.37
C ASP A 122 -10.05 0.26 9.94
N GLN A 123 -10.57 1.49 9.80
CA GLN A 123 -10.85 2.08 8.49
C GLN A 123 -9.55 2.31 7.71
N ALA A 124 -8.52 2.85 8.35
CA ALA A 124 -7.21 3.00 7.73
C ALA A 124 -6.65 1.65 7.23
N LEU A 125 -6.70 0.60 8.08
CA LEU A 125 -6.22 -0.74 7.72
C LEU A 125 -6.95 -1.32 6.50
N THR A 126 -8.23 -1.01 6.32
CA THR A 126 -9.00 -1.45 5.15
C THR A 126 -8.44 -0.84 3.85
N HIS A 127 -8.08 0.44 3.89
CA HIS A 127 -7.48 1.13 2.74
C HIS A 127 -6.06 0.64 2.47
N TYR A 128 -5.22 0.53 3.50
CA TYR A 128 -3.87 -0.05 3.38
C TYR A 128 -3.89 -1.46 2.80
N ARG A 129 -4.82 -2.30 3.26
CA ARG A 129 -4.98 -3.65 2.72
C ARG A 129 -5.22 -3.62 1.23
N THR A 130 -6.07 -2.72 0.74
CA THR A 130 -6.31 -2.65 -0.71
C THR A 130 -5.02 -2.28 -1.45
N ILE A 131 -4.27 -1.30 -0.96
CA ILE A 131 -3.00 -0.87 -1.57
C ILE A 131 -2.02 -2.03 -1.60
N ILE A 132 -1.88 -2.79 -0.50
CA ILE A 132 -1.00 -3.97 -0.42
C ILE A 132 -1.30 -5.00 -1.52
N HIS A 133 -2.58 -5.19 -1.87
CA HIS A 133 -2.97 -6.16 -2.89
C HIS A 133 -2.84 -5.62 -4.31
N SER A 134 -3.06 -4.31 -4.50
CA SER A 134 -3.25 -3.71 -5.82
C SER A 134 -2.03 -2.97 -6.36
N GLU A 135 -1.20 -2.36 -5.51
CA GLU A 135 -0.16 -1.43 -5.94
C GLU A 135 1.19 -1.73 -5.28
N ALA A 136 2.12 -2.28 -6.06
CA ALA A 136 3.43 -2.68 -5.55
C ALA A 136 4.35 -1.48 -5.27
N THR A 137 4.17 -0.37 -5.98
CA THR A 137 5.04 0.81 -5.84
C THR A 137 4.86 1.52 -4.50
N LEU A 138 3.66 1.44 -3.91
CA LEU A 138 3.33 2.08 -2.65
C LEU A 138 3.62 1.26 -1.40
N ILE A 139 4.11 0.01 -1.56
CA ILE A 139 4.31 -0.90 -0.43
C ILE A 139 5.30 -0.34 0.59
N GLY A 140 6.35 0.35 0.14
CA GLY A 140 7.32 0.99 1.05
C GLY A 140 6.65 2.00 1.98
N GLU A 141 5.86 2.92 1.43
CA GLU A 141 5.12 3.92 2.21
C GLU A 141 4.11 3.28 3.17
N VAL A 142 3.40 2.24 2.72
CA VAL A 142 2.45 1.52 3.57
C VAL A 142 3.16 0.82 4.74
N ILE A 143 4.35 0.25 4.50
CA ILE A 143 5.15 -0.37 5.54
C ILE A 143 5.56 0.68 6.58
N GLU A 144 6.08 1.84 6.16
CA GLU A 144 6.49 2.92 7.07
C GLU A 144 5.32 3.39 7.95
N ASP A 145 4.16 3.64 7.33
CA ASP A 145 2.95 4.04 8.05
C ASP A 145 2.50 2.96 9.07
N LEU A 146 2.52 1.68 8.66
CA LEU A 146 2.11 0.57 9.52
C LEU A 146 3.14 0.28 10.64
N GLU A 147 4.43 0.52 10.41
CA GLU A 147 5.48 0.42 11.43
C GLU A 147 5.29 1.50 12.49
N ALA A 148 5.06 2.75 12.09
CA ALA A 148 4.75 3.84 13.01
C ALA A 148 3.48 3.54 13.82
N ALA A 149 2.42 3.14 13.12
CA ALA A 149 1.17 2.76 13.74
C ALA A 149 1.40 1.60 14.75
N ALA A 150 2.16 0.56 14.39
CA ALA A 150 2.44 -0.59 15.24
C ALA A 150 3.25 -0.22 16.50
N GLN A 151 4.08 0.82 16.43
CA GLN A 151 4.80 1.34 17.59
C GLN A 151 3.86 2.08 18.56
N GLU A 152 2.92 2.86 18.04
CA GLU A 152 1.92 3.57 18.85
C GLU A 152 0.94 2.62 19.57
N ALA A 153 0.53 1.55 18.88
CA ALA A 153 -0.39 0.55 19.42
C ALA A 153 0.16 -0.89 19.25
N PRO A 154 1.15 -1.31 20.06
CA PRO A 154 1.81 -2.60 19.92
C PRO A 154 0.87 -3.80 20.09
N GLU A 155 -0.19 -3.64 20.87
CA GLU A 155 -1.17 -4.69 21.16
C GLU A 155 -2.26 -4.81 20.09
N HIS A 156 -2.31 -3.90 19.11
CA HIS A 156 -3.30 -3.93 18.05
C HIS A 156 -2.97 -5.02 17.01
N LEU A 157 -3.44 -6.24 17.28
CA LEU A 157 -3.18 -7.43 16.46
C LEU A 157 -3.50 -7.24 14.96
N PRO A 158 -4.60 -6.58 14.55
CA PRO A 158 -4.87 -6.36 13.14
C PRO A 158 -3.80 -5.52 12.43
N THR A 159 -3.19 -4.54 13.10
CA THR A 159 -2.05 -3.79 12.52
C THR A 159 -0.83 -4.69 12.38
N GLN A 160 -0.52 -5.48 13.41
CA GLN A 160 0.64 -6.38 13.38
C GLN A 160 0.52 -7.43 12.26
N GLN A 161 -0.70 -7.96 12.05
CA GLN A 161 -0.99 -8.84 10.91
C GLN A 161 -0.77 -8.13 9.59
N LEU A 162 -1.39 -6.95 9.40
CA LEU A 162 -1.29 -6.24 8.13
C LEU A 162 0.15 -5.79 7.83
N LEU A 163 0.94 -5.45 8.85
CA LEU A 163 2.36 -5.15 8.71
C LEU A 163 3.15 -6.38 8.24
N GLY A 164 2.85 -7.56 8.79
CA GLY A 164 3.40 -8.83 8.29
C GLY A 164 3.07 -9.08 6.82
N ASP A 165 1.82 -8.83 6.42
CA ASP A 165 1.37 -8.97 5.02
C ASP A 165 2.08 -7.96 4.10
N ALA A 166 2.26 -6.72 4.57
CA ALA A 166 3.00 -5.69 3.86
C ALA A 166 4.48 -6.06 3.68
N TYR A 167 5.13 -6.58 4.73
CA TYR A 167 6.49 -7.11 4.64
C TYR A 167 6.62 -8.25 3.64
N MET A 168 5.67 -9.20 3.63
CA MET A 168 5.63 -10.27 2.63
C MET A 168 5.57 -9.70 1.22
N LYS A 169 4.65 -8.75 0.99
CA LYS A 169 4.45 -8.12 -0.31
C LYS A 169 5.67 -7.31 -0.76
N GLY A 170 6.35 -6.65 0.17
CA GLY A 170 7.55 -5.85 -0.06
C GLY A 170 8.85 -6.67 -0.14
N GLY A 171 8.79 -8.00 -0.06
CA GLY A 171 9.96 -8.87 -0.12
C GLY A 171 10.80 -8.93 1.17
N ARG A 172 10.34 -8.30 2.26
CA ARG A 172 10.96 -8.30 3.60
C ARG A 172 10.60 -9.58 4.36
N LEU A 173 11.01 -10.73 3.80
CA LEU A 173 10.55 -12.07 4.24
C LEU A 173 10.97 -12.41 5.67
N GLN A 174 12.16 -11.99 6.11
CA GLN A 174 12.62 -12.21 7.47
C GLN A 174 11.72 -11.50 8.48
N GLU A 175 11.44 -10.21 8.26
CA GLU A 175 10.59 -9.43 9.15
C GLU A 175 9.15 -9.94 9.19
N ALA A 176 8.61 -10.34 8.03
CA ALA A 176 7.30 -10.99 7.95
C ALA A 176 7.23 -12.26 8.80
N LEU A 177 8.22 -13.15 8.66
CA LEU A 177 8.28 -14.40 9.42
C LEU A 177 8.36 -14.14 10.93
N GLU A 178 9.17 -13.18 11.35
CA GLU A 178 9.23 -12.78 12.76
C GLU A 178 7.88 -12.26 13.26
N LYS A 179 7.17 -11.47 12.45
CA LYS A 179 5.86 -10.92 12.82
C LYS A 179 4.80 -12.00 12.93
N TYR A 180 4.75 -12.94 12.00
CA TYR A 180 3.80 -14.06 12.08
C TYR A 180 4.10 -15.01 13.24
N ARG A 181 5.37 -15.26 13.58
CA ARG A 181 5.74 -16.04 14.78
C ARG A 181 5.26 -15.36 16.05
N TRP A 182 5.52 -14.06 16.16
CA TRP A 182 5.09 -13.22 17.28
C TRP A 182 3.56 -13.20 17.43
N LEU A 183 2.82 -13.15 16.31
CA LEU A 183 1.36 -13.20 16.29
C LEU A 183 0.83 -14.55 16.74
N ARG A 184 1.42 -15.64 16.22
CA ARG A 184 1.05 -17.01 16.58
C ARG A 184 1.17 -17.24 18.09
N GLU A 185 2.27 -16.81 18.69
CA GLU A 185 2.49 -16.92 20.14
C GLU A 185 1.42 -16.18 20.97
N ARG A 186 0.95 -15.02 20.49
CA ARG A 186 -0.10 -14.23 21.15
C ARG A 186 -1.50 -14.79 20.94
N LEU A 187 -1.78 -15.30 19.76
CA LEU A 187 -3.05 -15.90 19.41
C LEU A 187 -3.20 -17.34 19.95
N LYS A 188 -2.10 -17.95 20.40
CA LYS A 188 -2.03 -19.34 20.90
C LYS A 188 -2.57 -20.36 19.87
N ILE A 189 -2.30 -20.10 18.59
CA ILE A 189 -2.66 -20.96 17.46
C ILE A 189 -1.45 -21.70 16.90
#